data_AF-A0A935S7R7-F1
#
_entry.id   AF-A0A935S7R7-F1
#
_cell.length_a   1.000
_cell.length_b   1.000
_cell.length_c   1.000
_cell.angle_alpha   90.00
_cell.angle_beta   90.00
_cell.angle_gamma   90.00
#
_symmetry.space_group_name_H-M   'P 1'
#
loop_
_entity.id
_entity.type
_entity.pdbx_description
1 polymer ?
#
loop_
_entity_poly.entity_id
_entity_poly.type
_entity_poly.pdbx_seq_one_letter_code
_entity_poly.pdbx_strand_id
1 'polypeptide(L)'
;MNQAHTTLEQIWIIENKPEGDYIVWAKAQSSTDLSKEQKDLQTLNDLLFQFKSIQIKHTESGRALNAAKASKTSKVNAEKRLKEAQAENNKINSSLLKLLQEAKTYISGQQQIDKCPVCDSDINKTKVINTLDLQIKSMSELDKATQALNIATKAHESNIAIYRKAIQAISNHIINYRNSIQGYKSHAPEITSFVDGIGQDPKTNFDCYIKNASQLQTLNSKIDASQKKKNKNIEQHNSIKQNYKVITDNTEKVGN
;
A
#
# COMPACT_ATOMS: atom_id res chain seq x y z
N MET A 1 -13.28 45.55 -24.13
CA MET A 1 -12.98 46.68 -23.22
C MET A 1 -13.86 46.63 -21.97
N ASN A 2 -15.19 46.66 -22.09
CA ASN A 2 -16.11 46.68 -20.93
C ASN A 2 -15.92 45.52 -19.95
N GLN A 3 -15.64 44.30 -20.43
CA GLN A 3 -15.51 43.13 -19.55
C GLN A 3 -14.35 43.25 -18.55
N ALA A 4 -13.19 43.78 -18.96
CA ALA A 4 -12.03 43.93 -18.07
C ALA A 4 -12.27 44.99 -16.98
N HIS A 5 -12.91 46.11 -17.35
CA HIS A 5 -13.34 47.13 -16.39
C HIS A 5 -14.36 46.56 -15.40
N THR A 6 -15.40 45.89 -15.89
CA THR A 6 -16.43 45.26 -15.03
C THR A 6 -15.84 44.24 -14.08
N THR A 7 -14.92 43.39 -14.54
CA THR A 7 -14.26 42.39 -13.68
C THR A 7 -13.41 43.06 -12.60
N LEU A 8 -12.60 44.08 -12.92
CA LEU A 8 -11.82 44.79 -11.89
C LEU A 8 -12.70 45.50 -10.87
N GLU A 9 -13.76 46.18 -11.32
CA GLU A 9 -14.71 46.87 -10.43
C GLU A 9 -15.40 45.88 -9.49
N GLN A 10 -15.81 44.70 -9.99
CA GLN A 10 -16.38 43.65 -9.16
C GLN A 10 -15.40 43.12 -8.11
N ILE A 11 -14.14 42.86 -8.48
CA ILE A 11 -13.13 42.39 -7.52
C ILE A 11 -12.86 43.49 -6.47
N TRP A 12 -12.78 44.75 -6.89
CA TRP A 12 -12.59 45.90 -5.99
C TRP A 12 -13.75 46.04 -4.98
N ILE A 13 -14.99 45.82 -5.41
CA ILE A 13 -16.16 45.79 -4.52
C ILE A 13 -16.08 44.62 -3.53
N ILE A 14 -15.68 43.42 -3.98
CA ILE A 14 -15.52 42.23 -3.12
C ILE A 14 -14.45 42.45 -2.05
N GLU A 15 -13.40 43.20 -2.36
CA GLU A 15 -12.34 43.61 -1.42
C GLU A 15 -12.74 44.79 -0.51
N ASN A 16 -14.04 45.12 -0.45
CA ASN A 16 -14.61 46.22 0.33
C ASN A 16 -14.13 47.62 -0.08
N LYS A 17 -13.96 47.84 -1.39
CA LYS A 17 -13.60 49.14 -1.96
C LYS A 17 -12.36 49.77 -1.31
N PRO A 18 -11.18 49.14 -1.45
CA PRO A 18 -9.90 49.73 -1.02
C PRO A 18 -9.70 51.16 -1.56
N GLU A 19 -8.83 51.93 -0.89
CA GLU A 19 -8.60 53.35 -1.20
C GLU A 19 -8.33 53.63 -2.70
N GLY A 20 -8.92 54.73 -3.19
CA GLY A 20 -8.87 55.13 -4.60
C GLY A 20 -10.02 54.57 -5.43
N ASP A 21 -9.92 54.71 -6.75
CA ASP A 21 -10.79 53.99 -7.69
C ASP A 21 -10.22 52.61 -8.03
N TYR A 22 -11.03 51.77 -8.68
CA TYR A 22 -10.64 50.40 -9.02
C TYR A 22 -9.44 50.31 -9.98
N ILE A 23 -9.15 51.35 -10.78
CA ILE A 23 -7.99 51.38 -11.69
C ILE A 23 -6.71 51.73 -10.91
N VAL A 24 -6.76 52.72 -10.04
CA VAL A 24 -5.63 53.11 -9.16
C VAL A 24 -5.26 51.94 -8.25
N TRP A 25 -6.26 51.30 -7.65
CA TRP A 25 -6.04 50.10 -6.84
C TRP A 25 -5.48 48.94 -7.67
N ALA A 26 -6.03 48.65 -8.85
CA ALA A 26 -5.54 47.56 -9.70
C ALA A 26 -4.09 47.77 -10.16
N LYS A 27 -3.69 49.02 -10.44
CA LYS A 27 -2.29 49.36 -10.75
C LYS A 27 -1.36 48.99 -9.60
N ALA A 28 -1.71 49.39 -8.37
CA ALA A 28 -0.93 49.05 -7.18
C ALA A 28 -0.82 47.53 -6.98
N GLN A 29 -1.95 46.81 -7.07
CA GLN A 29 -1.99 45.36 -6.94
C GLN A 29 -1.21 44.62 -8.05
N SER A 30 -1.22 45.14 -9.28
CA SER A 30 -0.51 44.54 -10.41
C SER A 30 1.02 44.57 -10.27
N SER A 31 1.51 45.49 -9.42
CA SER A 31 2.94 45.70 -9.15
C SER A 31 3.44 44.91 -7.92
N THR A 32 2.54 44.27 -7.17
CA THR A 32 2.89 43.44 -6.01
C THR A 32 3.72 42.23 -6.45
N ASP A 33 4.85 41.99 -5.78
CA ASP A 33 5.65 40.78 -5.94
C ASP A 33 5.00 39.61 -5.18
N LEU A 34 4.68 38.53 -5.90
CA LEU A 34 4.07 37.31 -5.35
C LEU A 34 5.08 36.17 -5.17
N SER A 35 6.38 36.42 -5.35
CA SER A 35 7.42 35.37 -5.34
C SER A 35 7.42 34.56 -4.04
N LYS A 36 7.19 35.22 -2.90
CA LYS A 36 7.11 34.56 -1.60
C LYS A 36 5.86 33.69 -1.48
N GLU A 37 4.70 34.21 -1.86
CA GLU A 37 3.43 33.51 -1.84
C GLU A 37 3.45 32.29 -2.76
N GLN A 38 4.07 32.40 -3.93
CA GLN A 38 4.26 31.28 -4.85
C GLN A 38 5.15 30.19 -4.24
N LYS A 39 6.26 30.57 -3.59
CA LYS A 39 7.16 29.62 -2.90
C LYS A 39 6.46 28.91 -1.73
N ASP A 40 5.68 29.66 -0.95
CA ASP A 40 4.88 29.09 0.13
C ASP A 40 3.82 28.13 -0.43
N LEU A 41 3.12 28.51 -1.51
CA LEU A 41 2.13 27.65 -2.16
C LEU A 41 2.77 26.35 -2.66
N GLN A 42 3.95 26.43 -3.28
CA GLN A 42 4.69 25.25 -3.70
C GLN A 42 5.03 24.34 -2.51
N THR A 43 5.49 24.93 -1.40
CA THR A 43 5.79 24.18 -0.18
C THR A 43 4.55 23.45 0.34
N LEU A 44 3.38 24.11 0.35
CA LEU A 44 2.13 23.48 0.77
C LEU A 44 1.72 22.34 -0.18
N ASN A 45 1.86 22.53 -1.49
CA ASN A 45 1.59 21.48 -2.49
C ASN A 45 2.49 20.27 -2.28
N ASP A 46 3.79 20.48 -2.02
CA ASP A 46 4.76 19.41 -1.77
C ASP A 46 4.39 18.63 -0.51
N LEU A 47 3.99 19.31 0.57
CA LEU A 47 3.53 18.66 1.81
C LEU A 47 2.29 17.80 1.58
N LEU A 48 1.29 18.30 0.85
CA LEU A 48 0.08 17.54 0.51
C LEU A 48 0.42 16.31 -0.35
N PHE A 49 1.33 16.47 -1.31
CA PHE A 49 1.79 15.38 -2.16
C PHE A 49 2.53 14.29 -1.37
N GLN A 50 3.41 14.68 -0.45
CA GLN A 50 4.13 13.75 0.42
C GLN A 50 3.16 12.98 1.33
N PHE A 51 2.19 13.66 1.94
CA PHE A 51 1.19 12.99 2.79
C PHE A 51 0.32 12.01 1.99
N LYS A 52 -0.15 12.42 0.79
CA LYS A 52 -0.89 11.53 -0.13
C LYS A 52 -0.07 10.28 -0.50
N SER A 53 1.22 10.44 -0.74
CA SER A 53 2.13 9.33 -1.04
C SER A 53 2.19 8.33 0.13
N ILE A 54 2.23 8.82 1.38
CA ILE A 54 2.14 7.96 2.57
C ILE A 54 0.81 7.20 2.59
N GLN A 55 -0.32 7.85 2.33
CA GLN A 55 -1.63 7.19 2.32
C GLN A 55 -1.75 6.08 1.27
N ILE A 56 -1.20 6.30 0.08
CA ILE A 56 -1.12 5.28 -0.98
C ILE A 56 -0.29 4.08 -0.49
N LYS A 57 0.90 4.33 0.05
CA LYS A 57 1.78 3.27 0.56
C LYS A 57 1.24 2.56 1.80
N HIS A 58 0.46 3.24 2.63
CA HIS A 58 -0.27 2.64 3.74
C HIS A 58 -1.29 1.61 3.23
N THR A 59 -2.06 1.97 2.19
CA THR A 59 -3.03 1.08 1.56
C THR A 59 -2.35 -0.14 0.91
N GLU A 60 -1.23 0.06 0.21
CA GLU A 60 -0.41 -1.02 -0.34
C GLU A 60 0.12 -1.96 0.75
N SER A 61 0.62 -1.40 1.86
CA SER A 61 1.12 -2.17 3.01
C SER A 61 0.00 -3.00 3.67
N GLY A 62 -1.21 -2.44 3.77
CA GLY A 62 -2.39 -3.16 4.26
C GLY A 62 -2.77 -4.35 3.37
N ARG A 63 -2.72 -4.19 2.04
CA ARG A 63 -2.94 -5.31 1.10
C ARG A 63 -1.88 -6.40 1.26
N ALA A 64 -0.61 -6.03 1.36
CA ALA A 64 0.49 -6.98 1.56
C ALA A 64 0.37 -7.73 2.90
N LEU A 65 -0.02 -7.04 3.98
CA LEU A 65 -0.27 -7.65 5.29
C LEU A 65 -1.39 -8.70 5.21
N ASN A 66 -2.50 -8.38 4.53
CA ASN A 66 -3.62 -9.31 4.38
C ASN A 66 -3.21 -10.56 3.59
N ALA A 67 -2.42 -10.42 2.52
CA ALA A 67 -1.86 -11.55 1.78
C ALA A 67 -0.93 -12.41 2.66
N ALA A 68 -0.09 -11.78 3.48
CA ALA A 68 0.79 -12.48 4.43
C ALA A 68 -0.02 -13.25 5.49
N LYS A 69 -1.10 -12.66 6.03
CA LYS A 69 -2.02 -13.34 6.96
C LYS A 69 -2.73 -14.52 6.31
N ALA A 70 -3.30 -14.33 5.11
CA ALA A 70 -3.99 -15.40 4.39
C ALA A 70 -3.06 -16.59 4.10
N SER A 71 -1.85 -16.32 3.59
CA SER A 71 -0.85 -17.36 3.34
C SER A 71 -0.33 -18.03 4.62
N LYS A 72 -0.28 -17.31 5.76
CA LYS A 72 0.03 -17.93 7.06
C LYS A 72 -1.04 -18.96 7.45
N THR A 73 -2.32 -18.62 7.28
CA THR A 73 -3.43 -19.54 7.53
C THR A 73 -3.34 -20.77 6.61
N SER A 74 -3.05 -20.58 5.31
CA SER A 74 -2.82 -21.69 4.38
C SER A 74 -1.66 -22.59 4.81
N LYS A 75 -0.55 -22.00 5.28
CA LYS A 75 0.60 -22.76 5.81
C LYS A 75 0.21 -23.58 7.02
N VAL A 76 -0.47 -22.99 8.01
CA VAL A 76 -0.93 -23.71 9.23
C VAL A 76 -1.88 -24.86 8.86
N ASN A 77 -2.80 -24.65 7.92
CA ASN A 77 -3.69 -25.71 7.46
C ASN A 77 -2.94 -26.84 6.75
N ALA A 78 -1.92 -26.52 5.95
CA ALA A 78 -1.07 -27.52 5.32
C ALA A 78 -0.21 -28.29 6.34
N GLU A 79 0.32 -27.62 7.37
CA GLU A 79 1.03 -28.26 8.48
C GLU A 79 0.12 -29.24 9.23
N LYS A 80 -1.14 -28.88 9.47
CA LYS A 80 -2.13 -29.76 10.10
C LYS A 80 -2.40 -31.00 9.24
N ARG A 81 -2.66 -30.83 7.94
CA ARG A 81 -2.89 -31.95 7.00
C ARG A 81 -1.69 -32.88 6.91
N LEU A 82 -0.47 -32.33 6.93
CA LEU A 82 0.74 -33.15 6.94
C LEU A 82 0.83 -33.98 8.23
N LYS A 83 0.56 -33.40 9.40
CA LYS A 83 0.54 -34.14 10.67
C LYS A 83 -0.50 -35.25 10.70
N GLU A 84 -1.69 -35.00 10.17
CA GLU A 84 -2.75 -36.00 10.01
C GLU A 84 -2.27 -37.15 9.12
N ALA A 85 -1.73 -36.84 7.92
CA ALA A 85 -1.19 -37.84 7.01
C ALA A 85 0.04 -38.59 7.56
N GLN A 86 0.85 -37.97 8.43
CA GLN A 86 1.99 -38.60 9.09
C GLN A 86 1.56 -39.56 10.21
N ALA A 87 0.55 -39.19 11.01
CA ALA A 87 0.01 -40.06 12.05
C ALA A 87 -0.58 -41.36 11.47
N GLU A 88 -1.07 -41.30 10.23
CA GLU A 88 -1.53 -42.46 9.48
C GLU A 88 -0.38 -43.31 8.89
N ASN A 89 0.89 -42.85 8.96
CA ASN A 89 2.02 -43.37 8.17
C ASN A 89 3.38 -43.40 8.91
N ASN A 90 3.58 -44.36 9.80
CA ASN A 90 4.78 -44.42 10.64
C ASN A 90 6.06 -44.98 9.97
N LYS A 91 6.07 -45.37 8.68
CA LYS A 91 7.21 -46.09 8.04
C LYS A 91 7.33 -45.89 6.52
N ILE A 92 7.72 -44.71 6.00
CA ILE A 92 7.53 -44.45 4.54
C ILE A 92 8.67 -43.67 3.83
N ASN A 93 9.05 -44.15 2.63
CA ASN A 93 9.77 -43.41 1.58
C ASN A 93 9.12 -43.63 0.18
N SER A 94 9.51 -42.86 -0.84
CA SER A 94 8.92 -42.87 -2.19
C SER A 94 9.15 -44.17 -2.98
N SER A 95 10.28 -44.85 -2.79
CA SER A 95 10.57 -46.14 -3.44
C SER A 95 9.60 -47.25 -3.01
N LEU A 96 9.12 -47.18 -1.76
CA LEU A 96 8.12 -48.09 -1.24
C LEU A 96 6.76 -47.90 -1.94
N LEU A 97 6.41 -46.69 -2.41
CA LEU A 97 5.11 -46.45 -3.08
C LEU A 97 5.00 -47.29 -4.34
N LYS A 98 6.06 -47.21 -5.14
CA LYS A 98 6.16 -47.86 -6.43
C LYS A 98 6.13 -49.37 -6.27
N LEU A 99 6.88 -49.90 -5.30
CA LEU A 99 6.89 -51.33 -5.00
C LEU A 99 5.49 -51.83 -4.61
N LEU A 100 4.76 -51.09 -3.77
CA LEU A 100 3.41 -51.48 -3.36
C LEU A 100 2.41 -51.44 -4.53
N GLN A 101 2.53 -50.47 -5.43
CA GLN A 101 1.69 -50.39 -6.64
C GLN A 101 1.96 -51.55 -7.62
N GLU A 102 3.22 -51.92 -7.80
CA GLU A 102 3.62 -53.07 -8.63
C GLU A 102 3.13 -54.39 -8.02
N ALA A 103 3.32 -54.57 -6.70
CA ALA A 103 2.83 -55.73 -5.97
C ALA A 103 1.30 -55.87 -6.06
N LYS A 104 0.56 -54.76 -5.95
CA LYS A 104 -0.90 -54.76 -6.12
C LYS A 104 -1.28 -55.21 -7.53
N THR A 105 -0.67 -54.62 -8.56
CA THR A 105 -0.95 -54.95 -9.96
C THR A 105 -0.72 -56.43 -10.25
N TYR A 106 0.40 -56.99 -9.77
CA TYR A 106 0.71 -58.40 -9.93
C TYR A 106 -0.34 -59.30 -9.27
N ILE A 107 -0.65 -59.07 -7.99
CA ILE A 107 -1.60 -59.90 -7.23
C ILE A 107 -3.01 -59.79 -7.81
N SER A 108 -3.45 -58.60 -8.22
CA SER A 108 -4.76 -58.38 -8.83
C SER A 108 -4.92 -59.14 -10.16
N GLY A 109 -3.85 -59.28 -10.95
CA GLY A 109 -3.86 -59.94 -12.26
C GLY A 109 -3.95 -61.46 -12.24
N GLN A 110 -3.70 -62.12 -11.10
CA GLN A 110 -3.78 -63.58 -10.98
C GLN A 110 -5.22 -64.03 -10.72
N GLN A 111 -5.74 -65.04 -11.41
CA GLN A 111 -7.10 -65.56 -11.13
C GLN A 111 -7.22 -66.13 -9.71
N GLN A 112 -6.21 -66.88 -9.28
CA GLN A 112 -6.13 -67.50 -7.96
C GLN A 112 -4.69 -67.36 -7.45
N ILE A 113 -4.54 -66.99 -6.17
CA ILE A 113 -3.23 -66.86 -5.52
C ILE A 113 -3.43 -67.11 -4.03
N ASP A 114 -2.98 -68.29 -3.61
CA ASP A 114 -3.25 -68.81 -2.26
C ASP A 114 -1.97 -68.84 -1.43
N LYS A 115 -0.82 -68.66 -2.09
CA LYS A 115 0.51 -68.57 -1.49
C LYS A 115 1.25 -67.32 -1.94
N CYS A 116 2.03 -66.74 -1.03
CA CYS A 116 2.90 -65.61 -1.33
C CYS A 116 4.08 -66.07 -2.20
N PRO A 117 4.32 -65.48 -3.37
CA PRO A 117 5.39 -65.91 -4.28
C PRO A 117 6.81 -65.62 -3.77
N VAL A 118 6.94 -64.86 -2.67
CA VAL A 118 8.23 -64.48 -2.08
C VAL A 118 8.58 -65.35 -0.87
N CYS A 119 7.59 -65.73 -0.06
CA CYS A 119 7.82 -66.44 1.21
C CYS A 119 7.02 -67.75 1.35
N ASP A 120 6.30 -68.15 0.31
CA ASP A 120 5.50 -69.38 0.19
C ASP A 120 4.42 -69.59 1.28
N SER A 121 4.15 -68.55 2.06
CA SER A 121 3.13 -68.54 3.12
C SER A 121 1.73 -68.38 2.53
N ASP A 122 0.73 -68.97 3.19
CA ASP A 122 -0.66 -68.84 2.75
C ASP A 122 -1.13 -67.37 2.80
N ILE A 123 -1.85 -66.93 1.77
CA ILE A 123 -2.40 -65.58 1.68
C ILE A 123 -3.88 -65.60 1.34
N ASN A 124 -4.59 -64.61 1.88
CA ASN A 124 -5.92 -64.25 1.39
C ASN A 124 -5.76 -63.08 0.39
N LYS A 125 -5.90 -63.37 -0.90
CA LYS A 125 -5.77 -62.40 -1.99
C LYS A 125 -6.52 -61.09 -1.71
N THR A 126 -7.79 -61.16 -1.34
CA THR A 126 -8.64 -59.99 -1.08
C THR A 126 -8.11 -59.14 0.07
N LYS A 127 -7.71 -59.78 1.18
CA LYS A 127 -7.15 -59.09 2.34
C LYS A 127 -5.83 -58.39 2.00
N VAL A 128 -4.97 -59.04 1.22
CA VAL A 128 -3.69 -58.46 0.77
C VAL A 128 -3.93 -57.25 -0.14
N ILE A 129 -4.80 -57.37 -1.14
CA ILE A 129 -5.14 -56.25 -2.04
C ILE A 129 -5.68 -55.06 -1.24
N ASN A 130 -6.63 -55.28 -0.32
CA ASN A 130 -7.19 -54.21 0.51
C ASN A 130 -6.13 -53.52 1.37
N THR A 131 -5.17 -54.29 1.90
CA THR A 131 -4.07 -53.74 2.72
C THR A 131 -3.13 -52.89 1.85
N LEU A 132 -2.76 -53.38 0.67
CA LEU A 132 -1.95 -52.64 -0.29
C LEU A 132 -2.65 -51.34 -0.73
N ASP A 133 -3.96 -51.39 -0.97
CA ASP A 133 -4.75 -50.22 -1.34
C ASP A 133 -4.74 -49.14 -0.26
N LEU A 134 -4.96 -49.55 1.00
CA LEU A 134 -4.88 -48.63 2.13
C LEU A 134 -3.50 -47.99 2.20
N GLN A 135 -2.43 -48.76 2.03
CA GLN A 135 -1.06 -48.28 2.16
C GLN A 135 -0.65 -47.37 1.00
N ILE A 136 -0.99 -47.72 -0.25
CA ILE A 136 -0.76 -46.88 -1.44
C ILE A 136 -1.51 -45.54 -1.30
N LYS A 137 -2.79 -45.59 -0.89
CA LYS A 137 -3.60 -44.39 -0.69
C LYS A 137 -2.98 -43.48 0.38
N SER A 138 -2.61 -44.05 1.52
CA SER A 138 -2.00 -43.32 2.62
C SER A 138 -0.70 -42.62 2.19
N MET A 139 0.13 -43.29 1.39
CA MET A 139 1.37 -42.74 0.86
C MET A 139 1.16 -41.61 -0.15
N SER A 140 0.16 -41.72 -1.02
CA SER A 140 -0.17 -40.65 -1.96
C SER A 140 -0.67 -39.39 -1.24
N GLU A 141 -1.46 -39.54 -0.17
CA GLU A 141 -1.92 -38.41 0.64
C GLU A 141 -0.77 -37.74 1.40
N LEU A 142 0.20 -38.51 1.93
CA LEU A 142 1.40 -37.96 2.57
C LEU A 142 2.26 -37.11 1.62
N ASP A 143 2.50 -37.60 0.39
CA ASP A 143 3.24 -36.85 -0.64
C ASP A 143 2.51 -35.55 -1.02
N LYS A 144 1.21 -35.62 -1.30
CA LYS A 144 0.38 -34.43 -1.59
C LYS A 144 0.42 -33.42 -0.44
N ALA A 145 0.29 -33.88 0.81
CA ALA A 145 0.34 -33.00 1.98
C ALA A 145 1.72 -32.32 2.12
N THR A 146 2.81 -33.05 1.84
CA THR A 146 4.18 -32.52 1.84
C THR A 146 4.36 -31.45 0.76
N GLN A 147 3.91 -31.72 -0.47
CA GLN A 147 3.97 -30.75 -1.57
C GLN A 147 3.13 -29.50 -1.26
N ALA A 148 1.92 -29.68 -0.72
CA ALA A 148 1.05 -28.58 -0.31
C ALA A 148 1.71 -27.71 0.77
N LEU A 149 2.38 -28.31 1.77
CA LEU A 149 3.11 -27.55 2.79
C LEU A 149 4.28 -26.78 2.19
N ASN A 150 5.04 -27.38 1.28
CA ASN A 150 6.16 -26.72 0.61
C ASN A 150 5.68 -25.50 -0.20
N ILE A 151 4.59 -25.65 -0.95
CA ILE A 151 3.98 -24.55 -1.72
C ILE A 151 3.49 -23.45 -0.77
N ALA A 152 2.74 -23.80 0.28
CA ALA A 152 2.21 -22.84 1.24
C ALA A 152 3.31 -22.10 2.01
N THR A 153 4.41 -22.80 2.35
CA THR A 153 5.57 -22.21 3.02
C THR A 153 6.26 -21.18 2.13
N LYS A 154 6.57 -21.54 0.87
CA LYS A 154 7.17 -20.61 -0.10
C LYS A 154 6.28 -19.39 -0.34
N ALA A 155 4.97 -19.59 -0.48
CA ALA A 155 4.01 -18.51 -0.66
C ALA A 155 3.98 -17.57 0.56
N HIS A 156 3.98 -18.12 1.77
CA HIS A 156 4.02 -17.32 3.00
C HIS A 156 5.31 -16.51 3.14
N GLU A 157 6.46 -17.13 2.89
CA GLU A 157 7.77 -16.44 2.93
C GLU A 157 7.84 -15.31 1.91
N SER A 158 7.38 -15.56 0.67
CA SER A 158 7.29 -14.54 -0.37
C SER A 158 6.40 -13.37 0.05
N ASN A 159 5.20 -13.64 0.56
CA ASN A 159 4.28 -12.59 1.00
C ASN A 159 4.80 -11.79 2.20
N ILE A 160 5.51 -12.43 3.13
CA ILE A 160 6.18 -11.74 4.23
C ILE A 160 7.29 -10.83 3.70
N ALA A 161 8.08 -11.29 2.72
CA ALA A 161 9.11 -10.46 2.10
C ALA A 161 8.50 -9.25 1.37
N ILE A 162 7.38 -9.42 0.66
CA ILE A 162 6.63 -8.33 0.02
C ILE A 162 6.13 -7.34 1.07
N TYR A 163 5.54 -7.82 2.16
CA TYR A 163 5.07 -6.97 3.25
C TYR A 163 6.22 -6.17 3.88
N ARG A 164 7.38 -6.80 4.15
CA ARG A 164 8.58 -6.10 4.66
C ARG A 164 9.06 -5.00 3.71
N LYS A 165 9.09 -5.27 2.40
CA LYS A 165 9.43 -4.26 1.39
C LYS A 165 8.42 -3.11 1.36
N ALA A 166 7.13 -3.38 1.54
CA ALA A 166 6.10 -2.35 1.63
C ALA A 166 6.30 -1.45 2.86
N ILE A 167 6.64 -2.04 4.02
CA ILE A 167 6.98 -1.31 5.25
C ILE A 167 8.24 -0.43 5.07
N GLN A 168 9.27 -0.94 4.37
CA GLN A 168 10.44 -0.13 4.02
C GLN A 168 10.06 1.05 3.11
N ALA A 169 9.26 0.80 2.08
CA ALA A 169 8.84 1.83 1.14
C ALA A 169 8.04 2.95 1.82
N ILE A 170 7.04 2.61 2.65
CA ILE A 170 6.28 3.63 3.39
C ILE A 170 7.17 4.37 4.41
N SER A 171 8.11 3.69 5.08
CA SER A 171 9.03 4.33 6.01
C SER A 171 9.84 5.44 5.34
N ASN A 172 10.31 5.24 4.10
CA ASN A 172 11.04 6.27 3.37
C ASN A 172 10.17 7.53 3.13
N HIS A 173 8.89 7.35 2.78
CA HIS A 173 7.97 8.48 2.64
C HIS A 173 7.66 9.15 3.98
N ILE A 174 7.52 8.38 5.06
CA ILE A 174 7.34 8.89 6.42
C ILE A 174 8.53 9.76 6.85
N ILE A 175 9.76 9.31 6.61
CA ILE A 175 10.98 10.07 6.93
C ILE A 175 11.02 11.39 6.13
N ASN A 176 10.74 11.35 4.83
CA ASN A 176 10.72 12.55 3.99
C ASN A 176 9.67 13.56 4.47
N TYR A 177 8.47 13.08 4.81
CA TYR A 177 7.41 13.93 5.34
C TYR A 177 7.78 14.52 6.70
N ARG A 178 8.32 13.70 7.60
CA ARG A 178 8.82 14.13 8.90
C ARG A 178 9.85 15.25 8.78
N ASN A 179 10.80 15.13 7.85
CA ASN A 179 11.80 16.17 7.63
C ASN A 179 11.17 17.47 7.11
N SER A 180 10.17 17.37 6.22
CA SER A 180 9.46 18.53 5.67
C SER A 180 8.60 19.25 6.71
N ILE A 181 8.07 18.53 7.71
CA ILE A 181 7.22 19.12 8.76
C ILE A 181 7.95 19.42 10.07
N GLN A 182 9.24 19.12 10.20
CA GLN A 182 9.98 19.29 11.46
C GLN A 182 9.91 20.73 11.99
N GLY A 183 9.95 21.73 11.10
CA GLY A 183 9.84 23.15 11.48
C GLY A 183 8.46 23.55 12.03
N TYR A 184 7.43 22.72 11.83
CA TYR A 184 6.06 23.00 12.28
C TYR A 184 5.84 22.63 13.75
N LYS A 185 6.78 21.94 14.41
CA LYS A 185 6.62 21.53 15.83
C LYS A 185 6.23 22.67 16.77
N SER A 186 6.76 23.87 16.56
CA SER A 186 6.47 25.05 17.39
C SER A 186 5.04 25.60 17.20
N HIS A 187 4.42 25.35 16.04
CA HIS A 187 3.09 25.86 15.68
C HIS A 187 2.02 24.76 15.66
N ALA A 188 2.44 23.49 15.71
CA ALA A 188 1.59 22.30 15.75
C ALA A 188 2.18 21.30 16.76
N PRO A 189 2.09 21.56 18.07
CA PRO A 189 2.68 20.69 19.09
C PRO A 189 2.11 19.26 19.04
N GLU A 190 0.89 19.07 18.51
CA GLU A 190 0.24 17.77 18.35
C GLU A 190 1.03 16.77 17.48
N ILE A 191 1.93 17.24 16.60
CA ILE A 191 2.76 16.35 15.76
C ILE A 191 4.13 16.02 16.37
N THR A 192 4.44 16.54 17.56
CA THR A 192 5.75 16.35 18.22
C THR A 192 6.09 14.87 18.39
N SER A 193 5.15 14.08 18.90
CA SER A 193 5.32 12.64 19.09
C SER A 193 5.61 11.88 17.79
N PHE A 194 5.04 12.33 16.66
CA PHE A 194 5.36 11.76 15.36
C PHE A 194 6.78 12.15 14.95
N VAL A 195 7.10 13.44 14.92
CA VAL A 195 8.40 13.94 14.42
C VAL A 195 9.57 13.36 15.21
N ASP A 196 9.44 13.26 16.53
CA ASP A 196 10.48 12.75 17.43
C ASP A 196 10.52 11.22 17.47
N GLY A 197 9.40 10.56 17.15
CA GLY A 197 9.30 9.11 17.12
C GLY A 197 9.79 8.46 15.83
N ILE A 198 10.04 9.23 14.76
CA ILE A 198 10.60 8.70 13.50
C ILE A 198 12.13 8.61 13.59
N GLY A 199 12.66 7.42 13.32
CA GLY A 199 14.08 7.11 13.26
C GLY A 199 14.44 6.31 12.01
N GLN A 200 15.39 5.37 12.16
CA GLN A 200 15.91 4.55 11.04
C GLN A 200 15.19 3.21 10.89
N ASP A 201 14.52 2.70 11.93
CA ASP A 201 13.83 1.40 11.85
C ASP A 201 12.49 1.52 11.11
N PRO A 202 12.29 0.81 9.98
CA PRO A 202 11.07 0.95 9.20
C PRO A 202 9.79 0.53 9.92
N LYS A 203 9.88 -0.47 10.81
CA LYS A 203 8.72 -0.98 11.53
C LYS A 203 8.30 0.01 12.61
N THR A 204 9.24 0.51 13.41
CA THR A 204 8.99 1.56 14.40
C THR A 204 8.43 2.82 13.74
N ASN A 205 8.94 3.22 12.57
CA ASN A 205 8.40 4.36 11.82
C ASN A 205 6.95 4.14 11.40
N PHE A 206 6.62 2.95 10.90
CA PHE A 206 5.26 2.59 10.54
C PHE A 206 4.32 2.59 11.75
N ASP A 207 4.73 1.97 12.86
CA ASP A 207 3.95 1.95 14.09
C ASP A 207 3.73 3.36 14.66
N CYS A 208 4.75 4.21 14.60
CA CYS A 208 4.67 5.63 14.95
C CYS A 208 3.65 6.38 14.08
N TYR A 209 3.68 6.16 12.76
CA TYR A 209 2.70 6.75 11.83
C TYR A 209 1.27 6.33 12.18
N ILE A 210 1.03 5.03 12.42
CA ILE A 210 -0.31 4.53 12.79
C ILE A 210 -0.79 5.17 14.10
N LYS A 211 0.08 5.24 15.12
CA LYS A 211 -0.25 5.84 16.42
C LYS A 211 -0.62 7.32 16.33
N ASN A 212 -0.05 8.06 15.37
CA ASN A 212 -0.25 9.49 15.21
C ASN A 212 -1.14 9.84 13.99
N ALA A 213 -1.82 8.87 13.39
CA ALA A 213 -2.52 9.07 12.12
C ALA A 213 -3.60 10.16 12.19
N SER A 214 -4.33 10.27 13.31
CA SER A 214 -5.36 11.29 13.47
C SER A 214 -4.77 12.70 13.56
N GLN A 215 -3.69 12.90 14.32
CA GLN A 215 -3.01 14.19 14.43
C GLN A 215 -2.41 14.63 13.08
N LEU A 216 -1.82 13.69 12.33
CA LEU A 216 -1.31 13.97 10.99
C LEU A 216 -2.43 14.32 10.01
N GLN A 217 -3.57 13.65 10.10
CA GLN A 217 -4.75 13.99 9.29
C GLN A 217 -5.25 15.40 9.62
N THR A 218 -5.31 15.78 10.90
CA THR A 218 -5.66 17.14 11.33
C THR A 218 -4.68 18.18 10.79
N LEU A 219 -3.37 17.94 10.89
CA LEU A 219 -2.37 18.83 10.30
C LEU A 219 -2.56 18.96 8.79
N ASN A 220 -2.76 17.84 8.09
CA ASN A 220 -2.94 17.84 6.64
C ASN A 220 -4.20 18.63 6.21
N SER A 221 -5.29 18.57 6.97
CA SER A 221 -6.47 19.42 6.74
C SER A 221 -6.17 20.91 6.92
N LYS A 222 -5.33 21.29 7.90
CA LYS A 222 -4.89 22.70 8.08
C LYS A 222 -4.00 23.15 6.91
N ILE A 223 -3.12 22.29 6.43
CA ILE A 223 -2.27 22.54 5.25
C ILE A 223 -3.13 22.72 4.00
N ASP A 224 -4.10 21.84 3.75
CA ASP A 224 -5.03 21.93 2.62
C ASP A 224 -5.85 23.24 2.64
N ALA A 225 -6.38 23.62 3.80
CA ALA A 225 -7.09 24.90 3.95
C ALA A 225 -6.19 26.10 3.66
N SER A 226 -4.94 26.07 4.14
CA SER A 226 -3.94 27.12 3.90
C SER A 226 -3.55 27.19 2.43
N GLN A 227 -3.38 26.04 1.78
CA GLN A 227 -3.08 25.91 0.36
C GLN A 227 -4.19 26.55 -0.48
N LYS A 228 -5.45 26.17 -0.23
CA LYS A 228 -6.62 26.69 -0.96
C LYS A 228 -6.76 28.20 -0.81
N LYS A 229 -6.58 28.72 0.41
CA LYS A 229 -6.62 30.17 0.68
C LYS A 229 -5.53 30.90 -0.11
N LYS A 230 -4.29 30.40 -0.06
CA LYS A 230 -3.14 31.03 -0.72
C LYS A 230 -3.26 30.96 -2.24
N ASN A 231 -3.70 29.83 -2.79
CA ASN A 231 -3.96 29.67 -4.22
C ASN A 231 -5.00 30.65 -4.72
N LYS A 232 -6.15 30.75 -4.02
CA LYS A 232 -7.21 31.73 -4.35
C LYS A 232 -6.68 33.16 -4.38
N ASN A 233 -5.88 33.55 -3.38
CA ASN A 233 -5.30 34.90 -3.33
C ASN A 233 -4.37 35.16 -4.54
N ILE A 234 -3.50 34.20 -4.89
CA ILE A 234 -2.60 34.32 -6.04
C ILE A 234 -3.41 34.42 -7.36
N GLU A 235 -4.43 33.57 -7.53
CA GLU A 235 -5.31 33.61 -8.70
C GLU A 235 -6.03 34.95 -8.84
N GLN A 236 -6.51 35.51 -7.73
CA GLN A 236 -7.13 36.83 -7.70
C GLN A 236 -6.15 37.94 -8.10
N HIS A 237 -4.92 37.96 -7.54
CA HIS A 237 -3.90 38.92 -7.94
C HIS A 237 -3.54 38.80 -9.43
N ASN A 238 -3.39 37.58 -9.93
CA ASN A 238 -3.11 37.34 -11.35
C ASN A 238 -4.26 37.83 -12.24
N SER A 239 -5.51 37.64 -11.81
CA SER A 239 -6.69 38.17 -12.50
C SER A 239 -6.68 39.71 -12.54
N ILE A 240 -6.37 40.37 -11.43
CA ILE A 240 -6.24 41.84 -11.36
C ILE A 240 -5.16 42.32 -12.32
N LYS A 241 -3.96 41.71 -12.25
CA LYS A 241 -2.82 42.06 -13.11
C LYS A 241 -3.13 41.91 -14.59
N GLN A 242 -3.77 40.81 -14.98
CA GLN A 242 -4.14 40.54 -16.37
C GLN A 242 -5.19 41.53 -16.88
N ASN A 243 -6.25 41.80 -16.11
CA ASN A 243 -7.30 42.73 -16.52
C ASN A 243 -6.78 44.18 -16.56
N TYR A 244 -5.93 44.58 -15.61
CA TYR A 244 -5.28 45.89 -15.64
C TYR A 244 -4.43 46.07 -16.90
N LYS A 245 -3.60 45.07 -17.24
CA LYS A 245 -2.81 45.06 -18.46
C LYS A 245 -3.67 45.20 -19.73
N VAL A 246 -4.79 44.47 -19.81
CA VAL A 246 -5.72 44.58 -20.95
C VAL A 246 -6.29 45.99 -21.09
N ILE A 247 -6.55 46.69 -19.98
CA ILE A 247 -7.02 48.08 -20.02
C ILE A 247 -5.90 49.00 -20.52
N THR A 248 -4.70 48.92 -19.94
CA THR A 248 -3.58 49.80 -20.31
C THR A 248 -3.13 49.59 -21.76
N ASP A 249 -2.97 48.34 -22.19
CA ASP A 249 -2.53 47.99 -23.55
C ASP A 249 -3.53 48.48 -24.62
N ASN A 250 -4.83 48.56 -24.28
CA ASN A 250 -5.85 49.05 -25.19
C ASN A 250 -5.96 50.57 -25.17
N THR A 251 -5.74 51.23 -24.03
CA THR A 251 -5.68 52.70 -23.96
C THR A 251 -4.50 53.24 -24.78
N GLU A 252 -3.36 52.56 -24.77
CA GLU A 252 -2.18 52.92 -25.58
C GLU A 252 -2.40 52.74 -27.09
N LYS A 253 -3.29 51.80 -27.50
CA LYS A 253 -3.63 51.56 -28.92
C LYS A 253 -4.67 52.53 -29.48
N VAL A 254 -5.51 53.12 -28.64
CA VAL A 254 -6.54 54.10 -29.05
C VAL A 254 -5.97 55.53 -29.05
N GLY A 255 -4.85 55.76 -28.36
CA GLY A 255 -4.15 57.04 -28.30
C GLY A 255 -3.06 57.28 -29.36
N ASN A 256 -2.86 56.33 -30.30
CA ASN A 256 -2.02 56.46 -31.50
C ASN A 256 -2.91 56.42 -32.75
#